data_AF-A0A382Y939-F1
#
_entry.id   AF-A0A382Y939-F1
#
_cell.length_a   1.000
_cell.length_b   1.000
_cell.length_c   1.000
_cell.angle_alpha   90.00
_cell.angle_beta   90.00
_cell.angle_gamma   90.00
#
_symmetry.space_group_name_H-M   'P 1'
#
loop_
_entity.id
_entity.type
_entity.pdbx_description
1 polymer ?
#
loop_
_entity_poly.entity_id
_entity_poly.type
_entity_poly.pdbx_seq_one_letter_code
_entity_poly.pdbx_strand_id
1 'polypeptide(L)'
;MSAKVTAKAVSQVSNQIPQFISDENPLYEKFLKNYYEFLETLCVYFSVISGYTFEFTLGETVTGQTSGATGKVKGTGAFTGYNKLFLEPTNNLNFQVDEVVVGSTSSSRGTITKLNRKPLNGSKTFRDLIDPDLTSEGILDWFKKEFYPNIRNSASVDLRYFLKHLKKFYRSKGSEKSYRTLFRALYGQDTLDFYYPKVDMLKVSDGNWLQDTVLQLAYDVSYLDFNGLTIVGQTSLATAFVSNVTTRKIGSVPIIELVVT
;
A
#
# COMPACT_ATOMS: atom_id res chain seq x y z
N MET A 1 -7.75 7.32 22.57
CA MET A 1 -9.05 7.75 23.14
C MET A 1 -9.95 8.23 22.01
N SER A 2 -10.93 7.41 21.62
CA SER A 2 -11.89 7.71 20.55
C SER A 2 -13.11 8.35 21.17
N ALA A 3 -13.15 9.69 21.21
CA ALA A 3 -14.39 10.39 21.49
C ALA A 3 -15.15 10.54 20.17
N LYS A 4 -15.99 9.55 19.83
CA LYS A 4 -17.08 9.72 18.87
C LYS A 4 -18.07 10.72 19.50
N VAL A 5 -17.79 12.02 19.39
CA VAL A 5 -18.80 13.04 19.66
C VAL A 5 -19.66 13.15 18.41
N THR A 6 -20.68 12.30 18.34
CA THR A 6 -21.76 12.36 17.34
C THR A 6 -22.81 13.39 17.77
N ALA A 7 -22.38 14.59 18.22
CA ALA A 7 -23.31 15.67 18.47
C ALA A 7 -23.72 16.28 17.12
N LYS A 8 -25.02 16.22 16.80
CA LYS A 8 -25.57 16.92 15.63
C LYS A 8 -25.41 18.42 15.86
N ALA A 9 -24.90 19.15 14.88
CA ALA A 9 -24.74 20.60 14.98
C ALA A 9 -26.09 21.27 15.28
N VAL A 10 -27.18 20.69 14.74
CA VAL A 10 -28.58 21.06 14.97
C VAL A 10 -28.94 21.14 16.45
N SER A 11 -28.39 20.25 17.30
CA SER A 11 -28.66 20.25 18.75
C SER A 11 -28.07 21.43 19.49
N GLN A 12 -27.08 22.10 18.90
CA GLN A 12 -26.39 23.24 19.49
C GLN A 12 -26.94 24.58 18.99
N VAL A 13 -27.71 24.59 17.90
CA VAL A 13 -28.23 25.81 17.26
C VAL A 13 -29.09 26.62 18.23
N SER A 14 -29.98 25.98 18.98
CA SER A 14 -30.84 26.67 19.96
C SER A 14 -30.09 27.34 21.09
N ASN A 15 -28.93 26.80 21.47
CA ASN A 15 -28.12 27.33 22.58
C ASN A 15 -27.21 28.49 22.13
N GLN A 16 -27.06 28.70 20.82
CA GLN A 16 -26.18 29.71 20.23
C GLN A 16 -26.96 30.92 19.70
N ILE A 17 -28.29 30.84 19.66
CA ILE A 17 -29.15 31.94 19.22
C ILE A 17 -29.58 32.75 20.45
N PRO A 18 -29.32 34.07 20.47
CA PRO A 18 -29.87 34.94 21.51
C PRO A 18 -31.40 34.89 21.55
N GLN A 19 -31.98 34.89 22.75
CA GLN A 19 -33.44 34.75 22.95
C GLN A 19 -34.26 35.79 22.16
N PHE A 20 -33.79 37.03 22.06
CA PHE A 20 -34.51 38.09 21.33
C PHE A 20 -34.77 37.75 19.84
N ILE A 21 -33.85 37.03 19.18
CA ILE A 21 -34.02 36.60 17.79
C ILE A 21 -35.04 35.46 17.70
N SER A 22 -35.07 34.58 18.69
CA SER A 22 -36.01 33.47 18.76
C SER A 22 -37.44 33.96 18.95
N ASP A 23 -37.63 34.99 19.77
CA ASP A 23 -38.96 35.53 20.10
C ASP A 23 -39.52 36.39 18.97
N GLU A 24 -38.70 37.19 18.31
CA GLU A 24 -39.12 38.06 17.21
C GLU A 24 -39.26 37.31 15.88
N ASN A 25 -38.45 36.27 15.64
CA ASN A 25 -38.36 35.58 14.35
C ASN A 25 -38.35 34.05 14.50
N PRO A 26 -39.48 33.42 14.87
CA PRO A 26 -39.56 31.97 15.06
C PRO A 26 -39.27 31.16 13.78
N LEU A 27 -39.43 31.76 12.60
CA LEU A 27 -39.06 31.15 11.32
C LEU A 27 -37.55 31.07 11.11
N TYR A 28 -36.79 32.00 11.70
CA TYR A 28 -35.34 32.04 11.56
C TYR A 28 -34.66 30.87 12.29
N GLU A 29 -35.15 30.52 13.49
CA GLU A 29 -34.64 29.35 14.21
C GLU A 29 -34.88 28.06 13.43
N LYS A 30 -36.09 27.89 12.85
CA LYS A 30 -36.42 26.75 11.99
C LYS A 30 -35.54 26.71 10.74
N PHE A 31 -35.29 27.86 10.12
CA PHE A 31 -34.39 27.98 8.97
C PHE A 31 -32.96 27.54 9.32
N LEU A 32 -32.40 28.03 10.43
CA LEU A 32 -31.05 27.67 10.84
C LEU A 32 -30.92 26.17 11.13
N LYS A 33 -31.90 25.57 11.82
CA LYS A 33 -31.92 24.12 12.05
C LYS A 33 -31.89 23.33 10.75
N ASN A 34 -32.76 23.68 9.79
CA ASN A 34 -32.79 23.03 8.47
C ASN A 34 -31.53 23.29 7.65
N TYR A 35 -30.92 24.48 7.76
CA TYR A 35 -29.68 24.81 7.08
C TYR A 35 -28.51 23.96 7.58
N TYR A 36 -28.37 23.79 8.90
CA TYR A 36 -27.34 22.92 9.45
C TYR A 36 -27.61 21.43 9.16
N GLU A 37 -28.88 20.98 9.20
CA GLU A 37 -29.23 19.64 8.72
C GLU A 37 -28.77 19.43 7.27
N PHE A 38 -29.06 20.40 6.39
CA PHE A 38 -28.61 20.36 5.01
C PHE A 38 -27.08 20.32 4.89
N LEU A 39 -26.34 21.09 5.67
CA LEU A 39 -24.87 21.06 5.68
C LEU A 39 -24.28 19.75 6.22
N GLU A 40 -25.05 18.97 6.99
CA GLU A 40 -24.64 17.63 7.44
C GLU A 40 -24.89 16.54 6.39
N THR A 41 -25.72 16.81 5.38
CA THR A 41 -26.01 15.84 4.31
C THR A 41 -24.85 15.63 3.35
N LEU A 42 -24.80 14.44 2.80
CA LEU A 42 -23.99 14.03 1.67
C LEU A 42 -24.81 14.26 0.39
N CYS A 43 -24.26 14.98 -0.58
CA CYS A 43 -24.90 15.21 -1.86
C CYS A 43 -24.38 14.19 -2.88
N VAL A 44 -25.26 13.31 -3.33
CA VAL A 44 -24.98 12.30 -4.34
C VAL A 44 -25.65 12.72 -5.65
N TYR A 45 -24.87 12.77 -6.71
CA TYR A 45 -25.37 12.92 -8.08
C TYR A 45 -25.51 11.53 -8.67
N PHE A 46 -26.65 11.24 -9.29
CA PHE A 46 -26.89 9.95 -9.90
C PHE A 46 -27.50 10.08 -11.30
N SER A 47 -27.23 9.08 -12.14
CA SER A 47 -27.88 8.87 -13.41
C SER A 47 -28.97 7.80 -13.27
N VAL A 48 -30.01 7.91 -14.09
CA VAL A 48 -31.13 6.96 -14.09
C VAL A 48 -30.72 5.68 -14.80
N ILE A 49 -31.09 4.53 -14.22
CA ILE A 49 -30.92 3.23 -14.85
C ILE A 49 -32.20 2.91 -15.63
N SER A 50 -32.07 2.56 -16.90
CA SER A 50 -33.21 2.18 -17.74
C SER A 50 -33.91 0.94 -17.17
N GLY A 51 -35.24 1.00 -17.03
CA GLY A 51 -36.05 -0.09 -16.48
C GLY A 51 -36.32 -0.03 -14.97
N TYR A 52 -35.86 1.01 -14.27
CA TYR A 52 -36.14 1.23 -12.85
C TYR A 52 -36.73 2.63 -12.58
N THR A 53 -37.44 2.77 -11.46
CA THR A 53 -37.87 4.08 -10.95
C THR A 53 -36.67 4.88 -10.45
N PHE A 54 -36.76 6.21 -10.54
CA PHE A 54 -35.70 7.13 -10.12
C PHE A 54 -36.15 8.12 -9.04
N GLU A 55 -37.39 7.99 -8.56
CA GLU A 55 -37.95 8.82 -7.50
C GLU A 55 -37.69 8.16 -6.14
N PHE A 56 -36.86 8.79 -5.32
CA PHE A 56 -36.59 8.36 -3.96
C PHE A 56 -37.57 9.02 -3.00
N THR A 57 -38.13 8.26 -2.07
CA THR A 57 -39.08 8.78 -1.07
C THR A 57 -38.35 9.44 0.09
N LEU A 58 -38.90 10.54 0.62
CA LEU A 58 -38.27 11.28 1.70
C LEU A 58 -38.28 10.43 2.99
N GLY A 59 -37.10 10.25 3.58
CA GLY A 59 -36.91 9.48 4.80
C GLY A 59 -36.61 8.00 4.59
N GLU A 60 -36.55 7.49 3.36
CA GLU A 60 -36.20 6.09 3.12
C GLU A 60 -34.70 5.82 3.27
N THR A 61 -34.35 4.56 3.54
CA THR A 61 -32.95 4.11 3.56
C THR A 61 -32.52 3.68 2.17
N VAL A 62 -31.44 4.29 1.69
CA VAL A 62 -30.76 3.98 0.44
C VAL A 62 -29.50 3.21 0.74
N THR A 63 -29.27 2.13 0.00
CA THR A 63 -28.12 1.23 0.16
C THR A 63 -27.31 1.17 -1.13
N GLY A 64 -26.00 1.36 -1.04
CA GLY A 64 -25.06 1.11 -2.14
C GLY A 64 -24.79 -0.38 -2.29
N GLN A 65 -24.93 -0.93 -3.51
CA GLN A 65 -24.75 -2.36 -3.75
C GLN A 65 -23.31 -2.83 -3.59
N THR A 66 -22.34 -2.01 -3.98
CA THR A 66 -20.92 -2.36 -3.92
C THR A 66 -20.31 -2.05 -2.56
N SER A 67 -20.56 -0.84 -2.04
CA SER A 67 -20.00 -0.39 -0.77
C SER A 67 -20.74 -0.89 0.47
N GLY A 68 -22.00 -1.30 0.34
CA GLY A 68 -22.89 -1.58 1.49
C GLY A 68 -23.19 -0.33 2.34
N ALA A 69 -22.85 0.88 1.85
CA ALA A 69 -23.11 2.12 2.57
C ALA A 69 -24.61 2.41 2.58
N THR A 70 -25.13 2.76 3.76
CA THR A 70 -26.55 3.07 3.96
C THR A 70 -26.71 4.54 4.36
N GLY A 71 -27.69 5.23 3.77
CA GLY A 71 -28.02 6.60 4.11
C GLY A 71 -29.52 6.86 4.05
N LYS A 72 -30.01 7.77 4.90
CA LYS A 72 -31.41 8.19 4.92
C LYS A 72 -31.62 9.36 3.96
N VAL A 73 -32.62 9.29 3.10
CA VAL A 73 -32.96 10.37 2.15
C VAL A 73 -33.57 11.54 2.91
N LYS A 74 -32.93 12.71 2.84
CA LYS A 74 -33.43 13.97 3.41
C LYS A 74 -34.05 14.89 2.37
N GLY A 75 -33.73 14.68 1.10
CA GLY A 75 -34.33 15.41 0.00
C GLY A 75 -33.85 14.90 -1.35
N THR A 76 -34.64 15.20 -2.37
CA THR A 76 -34.32 14.96 -3.77
C THR A 76 -34.30 16.29 -4.51
N GLY A 77 -33.55 16.39 -5.59
CA GLY A 77 -33.56 17.57 -6.44
C GLY A 77 -33.09 17.23 -7.86
N ALA A 78 -33.62 17.93 -8.85
CA ALA A 78 -33.17 17.80 -10.23
C ALA A 78 -32.32 19.02 -10.61
N PHE A 79 -31.22 18.82 -11.33
CA PHE A 79 -30.45 19.92 -11.92
C PHE A 79 -30.01 19.51 -13.32
N THR A 80 -30.38 20.31 -14.33
CA THR A 80 -30.10 20.16 -15.76
C THR A 80 -29.08 19.04 -16.11
N GLY A 81 -29.59 17.81 -16.33
CA GLY A 81 -28.81 16.64 -16.74
C GLY A 81 -28.43 15.62 -15.64
N TYR A 82 -28.54 15.97 -14.35
CA TYR A 82 -28.23 15.07 -13.22
C TYR A 82 -29.27 15.17 -12.09
N ASN A 83 -29.64 14.01 -11.54
CA ASN A 83 -30.47 13.97 -10.34
C ASN A 83 -29.59 14.02 -9.10
N LYS A 84 -30.04 14.76 -8.09
CA LYS A 84 -29.36 14.96 -6.80
C LYS A 84 -30.14 14.28 -5.70
N LEU A 85 -29.42 13.61 -4.83
CA LEU A 85 -29.93 12.94 -3.65
C LEU A 85 -29.17 13.45 -2.42
N PHE A 86 -29.88 13.96 -1.44
CA PHE A 86 -29.30 14.40 -0.17
C PHE A 86 -29.47 13.27 0.85
N LEU A 87 -28.36 12.66 1.23
CA LEU A 87 -28.31 11.52 2.13
C LEU A 87 -27.71 11.89 3.48
N GLU A 88 -28.33 11.43 4.55
CA GLU A 88 -27.73 11.39 5.88
C GLU A 88 -27.09 10.01 6.07
N PRO A 89 -25.75 9.88 6.06
CA PRO A 89 -25.09 8.59 6.20
C PRO A 89 -25.43 7.97 7.56
N THR A 90 -25.95 6.75 7.55
CA THR A 90 -26.37 6.00 8.75
C THR A 90 -25.29 5.01 9.20
N ASN A 91 -24.48 4.51 8.26
CA ASN A 91 -23.36 3.62 8.54
C ASN A 91 -22.02 4.36 8.41
N ASN A 92 -20.97 3.75 8.97
CA ASN A 92 -19.59 4.21 8.90
C ASN A 92 -18.91 3.93 7.53
N LEU A 93 -19.65 3.38 6.57
CA LEU A 93 -19.15 3.07 5.23
C LEU A 93 -19.37 4.26 4.29
N ASN A 94 -18.47 4.43 3.33
CA ASN A 94 -18.50 5.52 2.36
C ASN A 94 -19.06 5.02 1.03
N PHE A 95 -20.00 5.77 0.46
CA PHE A 95 -20.46 5.56 -0.92
C PHE A 95 -19.28 5.71 -1.90
N GLN A 96 -19.28 4.88 -2.94
CA GLN A 96 -18.30 4.85 -4.02
C GLN A 96 -18.88 5.48 -5.30
N VAL A 97 -18.01 6.03 -6.15
CA VAL A 97 -18.42 6.51 -7.47
C VAL A 97 -18.69 5.29 -8.37
N ASP A 98 -19.62 5.43 -9.31
CA ASP A 98 -20.08 4.39 -10.24
C ASP A 98 -20.82 3.19 -9.62
N GLU A 99 -21.09 3.22 -8.30
CA GLU A 99 -21.93 2.20 -7.67
C GLU A 99 -23.42 2.44 -7.90
N VAL A 100 -24.20 1.36 -7.85
CA VAL A 100 -25.66 1.42 -7.90
C VAL A 100 -26.23 1.61 -6.49
N VAL A 101 -27.03 2.65 -6.31
CA VAL A 101 -27.81 2.89 -5.09
C VAL A 101 -29.23 2.37 -5.26
N VAL A 102 -29.76 1.74 -4.21
CA VAL A 102 -31.11 1.16 -4.19
C VAL A 102 -31.90 1.69 -2.99
N GLY A 103 -33.09 2.22 -3.23
CA GLY A 103 -34.04 2.61 -2.19
C GLY A 103 -34.79 1.40 -1.61
N SER A 104 -34.94 1.34 -0.29
CA SER A 104 -35.62 0.22 0.37
C SER A 104 -37.13 0.20 0.15
N THR A 105 -37.77 1.37 0.05
CA THR A 105 -39.23 1.50 -0.08
C THR A 105 -39.62 1.71 -1.55
N SER A 106 -38.94 2.64 -2.22
CA SER A 106 -39.22 2.98 -3.62
C SER A 106 -38.73 1.94 -4.63
N SER A 107 -37.84 1.03 -4.24
CA SER A 107 -37.06 0.16 -5.16
C SER A 107 -36.32 0.94 -6.26
N SER A 108 -36.21 2.26 -6.11
CA SER A 108 -35.59 3.15 -7.09
C SER A 108 -34.10 2.89 -7.17
N ARG A 109 -33.55 2.96 -8.38
CA ARG A 109 -32.15 2.69 -8.66
C ARG A 109 -31.49 3.81 -9.44
N GLY A 110 -30.28 4.16 -9.03
CA GLY A 110 -29.46 5.13 -9.72
C GLY A 110 -27.99 4.75 -9.64
N THR A 111 -27.22 5.09 -10.67
CA THR A 111 -25.76 4.93 -10.65
C THR A 111 -25.15 6.25 -10.17
N ILE A 112 -24.29 6.19 -9.14
CA ILE A 112 -23.63 7.39 -8.60
C ILE A 112 -22.64 7.93 -9.63
N THR A 113 -22.83 9.16 -10.08
CA THR A 113 -21.90 9.83 -11.00
C THR A 113 -20.91 10.72 -10.27
N LYS A 114 -21.33 11.37 -9.18
CA LYS A 114 -20.47 12.26 -8.39
C LYS A 114 -20.89 12.30 -6.94
N LEU A 115 -19.91 12.33 -6.06
CA LEU A 115 -20.11 12.52 -4.63
C LEU A 115 -19.60 13.92 -4.22
N ASN A 116 -20.43 14.67 -3.49
CA ASN A 116 -20.05 15.95 -2.92
C ASN A 116 -20.37 15.98 -1.43
N ARG A 117 -19.33 16.11 -0.60
CA ARG A 117 -19.46 16.35 0.84
C ARG A 117 -19.60 17.84 1.11
N LYS A 118 -20.60 18.20 1.90
CA LYS A 118 -20.74 19.57 2.42
C LYS A 118 -19.68 19.85 3.49
N PRO A 119 -19.31 21.13 3.72
CA PRO A 119 -18.21 21.48 4.62
C PRO A 119 -18.33 20.89 6.03
N LEU A 120 -19.54 20.87 6.60
CA LEU A 120 -19.79 20.35 7.94
C LEU A 120 -19.71 18.82 8.01
N ASN A 121 -20.26 18.11 7.01
CA ASN A 121 -20.07 16.66 6.92
C ASN A 121 -18.59 16.30 6.71
N GLY A 122 -17.90 17.05 5.86
CA GLY A 122 -16.49 16.86 5.55
C GLY A 122 -15.59 17.07 6.76
N SER A 123 -15.82 18.12 7.57
CA SER A 123 -15.01 18.36 8.77
C SER A 123 -15.17 17.27 9.83
N LYS A 124 -16.39 16.74 9.99
CA LYS A 124 -16.66 15.62 10.92
C LYS A 124 -16.00 14.32 10.51
N THR A 125 -15.98 14.03 9.21
CA THR A 125 -15.44 12.78 8.65
C THR A 125 -13.97 12.88 8.25
N PHE A 126 -13.36 14.06 8.41
CA PHE A 126 -12.03 14.38 7.89
C PHE A 126 -10.94 13.42 8.35
N ARG A 127 -10.96 13.02 9.62
CA ARG A 127 -9.96 12.10 10.18
C ARG A 127 -9.98 10.74 9.49
N ASP A 128 -11.17 10.24 9.16
CA ASP A 128 -11.33 8.94 8.48
C ASP A 128 -11.05 9.07 6.97
N LEU A 129 -11.23 10.26 6.40
CA LEU A 129 -10.91 10.58 4.98
C LEU A 129 -9.39 10.70 4.72
N ILE A 130 -8.61 11.11 5.72
CA ILE A 130 -7.14 11.17 5.64
C ILE A 130 -6.52 9.78 5.66
N ASP A 131 -7.15 8.82 6.34
CA ASP A 131 -6.60 7.47 6.46
C ASP A 131 -6.66 6.75 5.10
N PRO A 132 -5.50 6.35 4.51
CA PRO A 132 -5.47 5.65 3.23
C PRO A 132 -6.23 4.33 3.23
N ASP A 133 -6.43 3.70 4.39
CA ASP A 133 -7.13 2.42 4.49
C ASP A 133 -8.66 2.61 4.44
N LEU A 134 -9.17 3.76 4.88
CA LEU A 134 -10.62 4.06 4.98
C LEU A 134 -11.11 5.06 3.93
N THR A 135 -10.20 5.69 3.19
CA THR A 135 -10.54 6.70 2.19
C THR A 135 -11.24 6.12 0.96
N SER A 136 -12.06 6.95 0.32
CA SER A 136 -12.72 6.64 -0.97
C SER A 136 -11.72 6.70 -2.12
N GLU A 137 -11.94 5.90 -3.17
CA GLU A 137 -11.04 5.80 -4.33
C GLU A 137 -10.78 7.15 -5.03
N GLY A 138 -11.79 8.03 -5.10
CA GLY A 138 -11.61 9.36 -5.66
C GLY A 138 -10.53 10.17 -4.93
N ILE A 139 -10.51 10.13 -3.60
CA ILE A 139 -9.52 10.83 -2.76
C ILE A 139 -8.15 10.16 -2.87
N LEU A 140 -8.11 8.84 -3.02
CA LEU A 140 -6.88 8.10 -3.27
C LEU A 140 -6.18 8.58 -4.55
N ASP A 141 -6.94 8.90 -5.61
CA ASP A 141 -6.39 9.48 -6.85
C ASP A 141 -5.85 10.89 -6.64
N TRP A 142 -6.51 11.72 -5.82
CA TRP A 142 -5.97 13.03 -5.43
C TRP A 142 -4.66 12.90 -4.66
N PHE A 143 -4.58 11.98 -3.69
CA PHE A 143 -3.33 11.70 -2.97
C PHE A 143 -2.23 11.21 -3.90
N LYS A 144 -2.57 10.38 -4.90
CA LYS A 144 -1.63 9.95 -5.90
C LYS A 144 -1.08 11.13 -6.72
N LYS A 145 -1.95 12.02 -7.18
CA LYS A 145 -1.55 13.23 -7.95
C LYS A 145 -0.59 14.11 -7.17
N GLU A 146 -0.84 14.31 -5.88
CA GLU A 146 -0.01 15.14 -5.01
C GLU A 146 1.31 14.48 -4.61
N PHE A 147 1.29 13.21 -4.20
CA PHE A 147 2.46 12.56 -3.64
C PHE A 147 3.33 11.85 -4.67
N TYR A 148 2.75 11.31 -5.76
CA TYR A 148 3.51 10.55 -6.75
C TYR A 148 2.79 10.42 -8.12
N PRO A 149 2.88 11.42 -9.01
CA PRO A 149 2.16 11.42 -10.28
C PRO A 149 2.66 10.36 -11.28
N ASN A 150 3.90 9.85 -11.10
CA ASN A 150 4.58 9.01 -12.10
C ASN A 150 4.32 7.49 -11.96
N ILE A 151 3.60 7.03 -10.92
CA ILE A 151 3.23 5.62 -10.81
C ILE A 151 2.04 5.36 -11.71
N ARG A 152 2.10 4.36 -12.60
CA ARG A 152 0.96 3.98 -13.46
C ARG A 152 -0.19 3.43 -12.61
N ASN A 153 -1.44 3.61 -13.06
CA ASN A 153 -2.62 3.00 -12.38
C ASN A 153 -2.62 1.47 -12.46
N SER A 154 -1.82 0.88 -13.35
CA SER A 154 -1.67 -0.57 -13.54
C SER A 154 -0.62 -1.21 -12.63
N ALA A 155 -0.08 -0.49 -11.64
CA ALA A 155 0.92 -1.04 -10.74
C ALA A 155 0.32 -2.21 -9.93
N SER A 156 1.06 -3.32 -9.84
CA SER A 156 0.62 -4.52 -9.12
C SER A 156 0.59 -4.35 -7.60
N VAL A 157 1.12 -3.24 -7.08
CA VAL A 157 1.18 -2.95 -5.65
C VAL A 157 -0.08 -2.23 -5.19
N ASP A 158 -0.59 -2.66 -4.04
CA ASP A 158 -1.66 -1.95 -3.33
C ASP A 158 -1.22 -0.51 -3.02
N LEU A 159 -1.89 0.43 -3.69
CA LEU A 159 -1.63 1.86 -3.61
C LEU A 159 -1.80 2.36 -2.17
N ARG A 160 -2.73 1.79 -1.41
CA ARG A 160 -2.98 2.16 0.00
C ARG A 160 -1.79 1.81 0.87
N TYR A 161 -1.29 0.58 0.73
CA TYR A 161 -0.09 0.12 1.44
C TYR A 161 1.15 0.96 1.09
N PHE A 162 1.31 1.31 -0.18
CA PHE A 162 2.41 2.16 -0.63
C PHE A 162 2.33 3.57 -0.03
N LEU A 163 1.15 4.21 -0.06
CA LEU A 163 0.96 5.54 0.53
C LEU A 163 1.30 5.58 2.02
N LYS A 164 0.92 4.54 2.77
CA LYS A 164 1.24 4.42 4.20
C LYS A 164 2.75 4.37 4.47
N HIS A 165 3.51 3.80 3.54
CA HIS A 165 4.97 3.65 3.65
C HIS A 165 5.77 4.68 2.85
N LEU A 166 5.09 5.61 2.17
CA LEU A 166 5.67 6.57 1.25
C LEU A 166 6.79 7.39 1.92
N LYS A 167 6.57 7.85 3.17
CA LYS A 167 7.61 8.57 3.93
C LYS A 167 8.87 7.74 4.16
N LYS A 168 8.73 6.45 4.47
CA LYS A 168 9.88 5.55 4.66
C LYS A 168 10.60 5.32 3.33
N PHE A 169 9.84 5.12 2.26
CA PHE A 169 10.38 4.97 0.91
C PHE A 169 11.25 6.19 0.53
N TYR A 170 10.72 7.40 0.65
CA TYR A 170 11.48 8.63 0.35
C TYR A 170 12.72 8.82 1.24
N ARG A 171 12.65 8.49 2.53
CA ARG A 171 13.81 8.52 3.42
C ARG A 171 14.90 7.55 3.03
N SER A 172 14.54 6.43 2.41
CA SER A 172 15.47 5.39 1.97
C SER A 172 15.97 5.58 0.54
N LYS A 173 15.64 6.70 -0.12
CA LYS A 173 16.00 6.94 -1.52
C LYS A 173 17.50 6.77 -1.73
N GLY A 174 17.87 5.96 -2.71
CA GLY A 174 19.26 5.64 -3.04
C GLY A 174 19.82 4.40 -2.35
N SER A 175 19.12 3.83 -1.37
CA SER A 175 19.46 2.50 -0.83
C SER A 175 19.02 1.38 -1.76
N GLU A 176 19.70 0.23 -1.71
CA GLU A 176 19.30 -1.01 -2.41
C GLU A 176 17.83 -1.36 -2.14
N LYS A 177 17.37 -1.22 -0.90
CA LYS A 177 15.99 -1.50 -0.49
C LYS A 177 14.98 -0.60 -1.20
N SER A 178 15.31 0.68 -1.42
CA SER A 178 14.46 1.60 -2.17
C SER A 178 14.33 1.18 -3.63
N TYR A 179 15.45 0.78 -4.26
CA TYR A 179 15.42 0.27 -5.63
C TYR A 179 14.62 -1.03 -5.74
N ARG A 180 14.86 -2.02 -4.86
CA ARG A 180 14.04 -3.25 -4.81
C ARG A 180 12.55 -2.95 -4.67
N THR A 181 12.17 -2.06 -3.75
CA THR A 181 10.78 -1.68 -3.52
C THR A 181 10.15 -0.99 -4.74
N LEU A 182 10.89 -0.11 -5.40
CA LEU A 182 10.43 0.61 -6.59
C LEU A 182 10.18 -0.35 -7.77
N PHE A 183 11.12 -1.25 -8.04
CA PHE A 183 10.99 -2.21 -9.14
C PHE A 183 9.93 -3.28 -8.85
N ARG A 184 9.79 -3.72 -7.59
CA ARG A 184 8.66 -4.52 -7.16
C ARG A 184 7.34 -3.80 -7.43
N ALA A 185 7.26 -2.51 -7.13
CA ALA A 185 6.04 -1.73 -7.32
C ALA A 185 5.67 -1.49 -8.79
N LEU A 186 6.66 -1.20 -9.63
CA LEU A 186 6.43 -0.86 -11.04
C LEU A 186 6.34 -2.08 -11.95
N TYR A 187 7.15 -3.11 -11.70
CA TYR A 187 7.38 -4.22 -12.62
C TYR A 187 7.11 -5.60 -11.98
N GLY A 188 6.79 -5.68 -10.69
CA GLY A 188 6.59 -6.95 -10.01
C GLY A 188 7.86 -7.79 -9.89
N GLN A 189 9.04 -7.18 -9.99
CA GLN A 189 10.34 -7.86 -9.90
C GLN A 189 10.97 -7.64 -8.52
N ASP A 190 11.20 -8.74 -7.79
CA ASP A 190 11.82 -8.71 -6.46
C ASP A 190 13.34 -8.90 -6.49
N THR A 191 13.84 -9.64 -7.49
CA THR A 191 15.26 -9.98 -7.65
C THR A 191 15.95 -8.92 -8.52
N LEU A 192 16.52 -7.90 -7.86
CA LEU A 192 17.54 -7.05 -8.46
C LEU A 192 18.93 -7.44 -7.99
N ASP A 193 19.84 -7.47 -8.95
CA ASP A 193 21.27 -7.58 -8.71
C ASP A 193 21.87 -6.18 -8.69
N PHE A 194 22.53 -5.85 -7.57
CA PHE A 194 23.24 -4.59 -7.42
C PHE A 194 24.71 -4.83 -7.70
N TYR A 195 25.18 -4.27 -8.80
CA TYR A 195 26.59 -4.25 -9.13
C TYR A 195 27.18 -2.88 -8.76
N TYR A 196 28.25 -2.90 -7.97
CA TYR A 196 28.95 -1.70 -7.53
C TYR A 196 30.36 -1.68 -8.11
N PRO A 197 30.74 -0.65 -8.89
CA PRO A 197 32.09 -0.56 -9.46
C PRO A 197 33.23 -0.65 -8.42
N LYS A 198 32.95 -0.34 -7.15
CA LYS A 198 33.92 -0.45 -6.05
C LYS A 198 34.46 -1.87 -5.84
N VAL A 199 33.73 -2.91 -6.25
CA VAL A 199 34.18 -4.31 -6.08
C VAL A 199 35.30 -4.66 -7.05
N ASP A 200 35.36 -3.97 -8.19
CA ASP A 200 36.38 -4.17 -9.22
C ASP A 200 37.56 -3.18 -9.06
N MET A 201 37.54 -2.37 -8.01
CA MET A 201 38.66 -1.48 -7.70
C MET A 201 39.80 -2.29 -7.06
N LEU A 202 41.00 -2.12 -7.61
CA LEU A 202 42.23 -2.65 -7.00
C LEU A 202 42.37 -2.07 -5.59
N LYS A 203 42.40 -2.94 -4.58
CA LYS A 203 42.71 -2.56 -3.21
C LYS A 203 44.21 -2.73 -2.98
N VAL A 204 44.85 -1.68 -2.47
CA VAL A 204 46.26 -1.74 -2.09
C VAL A 204 46.41 -2.74 -0.94
N SER A 205 47.34 -3.69 -1.09
CA SER A 205 47.69 -4.70 -0.08
C SER A 205 46.60 -5.74 0.26
N ASP A 206 45.57 -5.94 -0.57
CA ASP A 206 44.58 -7.05 -0.42
C ASP A 206 45.11 -8.38 -1.01
N GLY A 207 46.42 -8.62 -0.91
CA GLY A 207 47.09 -9.81 -1.44
C GLY A 207 47.03 -10.95 -0.43
N ASN A 208 46.23 -11.98 -0.71
CA ASN A 208 46.27 -13.23 0.04
C ASN A 208 47.45 -14.09 -0.45
N TRP A 209 48.52 -14.15 0.32
CA TRP A 209 49.64 -15.06 0.06
C TRP A 209 49.26 -16.48 0.52
N LEU A 210 48.86 -17.33 -0.44
CA LEU A 210 48.62 -18.75 -0.21
C LEU A 210 49.90 -19.51 -0.56
N GLN A 211 50.53 -20.13 0.45
CA GLN A 211 51.67 -21.03 0.25
C GLN A 211 51.19 -22.46 0.43
N ASP A 212 50.98 -23.16 -0.68
CA ASP A 212 50.62 -24.57 -0.66
C ASP A 212 51.83 -25.41 -0.23
N THR A 213 51.63 -26.30 0.75
CA THR A 213 52.65 -27.26 1.14
C THR A 213 52.44 -28.53 0.32
N VAL A 214 53.49 -28.99 -0.38
CA VAL A 214 53.42 -30.18 -1.24
C VAL A 214 54.38 -31.26 -0.78
N LEU A 215 53.91 -32.50 -0.72
CA LEU A 215 54.73 -33.68 -0.47
C LEU A 215 54.97 -34.40 -1.80
N GLN A 216 56.23 -34.58 -2.18
CA GLN A 216 56.61 -35.25 -3.42
C GLN A 216 56.99 -36.71 -3.15
N LEU A 217 56.39 -37.62 -3.91
CA LEU A 217 56.59 -39.06 -3.81
C LEU A 217 56.98 -39.65 -5.16
N ALA A 218 57.68 -40.78 -5.12
CA ALA A 218 57.89 -41.59 -6.31
C ALA A 218 56.53 -42.08 -6.85
N TYR A 219 56.40 -42.18 -8.17
CA TYR A 219 55.14 -42.58 -8.78
C TYR A 219 54.78 -44.04 -8.45
N ASP A 220 53.62 -44.21 -7.83
CA ASP A 220 52.93 -45.48 -7.65
C ASP A 220 51.44 -45.23 -7.86
N VAL A 221 50.76 -46.17 -8.53
CA VAL A 221 49.32 -46.06 -8.83
C VAL A 221 48.48 -46.03 -7.55
N SER A 222 48.94 -46.70 -6.48
CA SER A 222 48.27 -46.70 -5.17
C SER A 222 48.25 -45.32 -4.49
N TYR A 223 49.18 -44.42 -4.84
CA TYR A 223 49.26 -43.09 -4.24
C TYR A 223 48.20 -42.11 -4.77
N LEU A 224 47.45 -42.47 -5.82
CA LEU A 224 46.36 -41.63 -6.35
C LEU A 224 45.13 -41.60 -5.44
N ASP A 225 44.91 -42.66 -4.67
CA ASP A 225 43.73 -42.85 -3.80
C ASP A 225 43.83 -42.09 -2.47
N PHE A 226 44.95 -41.40 -2.22
CA PHE A 226 45.17 -40.63 -0.99
C PHE A 226 44.40 -39.32 -0.94
N ASN A 227 43.68 -38.95 -2.01
CA ASN A 227 42.87 -37.74 -2.01
C ASN A 227 41.79 -37.78 -0.92
N GLY A 228 41.81 -36.81 -0.01
CA GLY A 228 40.87 -36.74 1.11
C GLY A 228 41.19 -37.64 2.30
N LEU A 229 42.38 -38.26 2.34
CA LEU A 229 42.85 -39.06 3.47
C LEU A 229 43.90 -38.33 4.31
N THR A 230 43.92 -38.64 5.61
CA THR A 230 45.00 -38.22 6.51
C THR A 230 46.14 -39.23 6.45
N ILE A 231 47.33 -38.77 6.09
CA ILE A 231 48.56 -39.58 6.09
C ILE A 231 49.31 -39.41 7.40
N VAL A 232 49.94 -40.48 7.88
CA VAL A 232 50.75 -40.47 9.11
C VAL A 232 52.13 -41.06 8.81
N GLY A 233 53.18 -40.30 9.11
CA GLY A 233 54.56 -40.77 8.97
C GLY A 233 54.90 -41.83 10.01
N GLN A 234 55.38 -43.00 9.58
CA GLN A 234 55.69 -44.11 10.50
C GLN A 234 56.85 -43.81 11.46
N THR A 235 57.86 -43.06 11.01
CA THR A 235 59.04 -42.71 11.84
C THR A 235 58.91 -41.34 12.50
N SER A 236 58.28 -40.39 11.82
CA SER A 236 58.13 -39.01 12.31
C SER A 236 56.86 -38.77 13.12
N LEU A 237 55.89 -39.68 13.07
CA LEU A 237 54.53 -39.55 13.63
C LEU A 237 53.77 -38.29 13.15
N ALA A 238 54.27 -37.61 12.11
CA ALA A 238 53.66 -36.41 11.57
C ALA A 238 52.37 -36.78 10.80
N THR A 239 51.30 -36.04 11.05
CA THR A 239 50.01 -36.21 10.37
C THR A 239 49.77 -35.07 9.38
N ALA A 240 49.29 -35.37 8.19
CA ALA A 240 48.92 -34.35 7.19
C ALA A 240 47.63 -34.75 6.45
N PHE A 241 46.77 -33.80 6.11
CA PHE A 241 45.57 -34.06 5.31
C PHE A 241 45.85 -33.79 3.84
N VAL A 242 45.57 -34.76 2.98
CA VAL A 242 45.77 -34.62 1.54
C VAL A 242 44.54 -33.98 0.91
N SER A 243 44.70 -32.74 0.45
CA SER A 243 43.63 -31.94 -0.17
C SER A 243 43.48 -32.20 -1.67
N ASN A 244 44.57 -32.55 -2.35
CA ASN A 244 44.60 -32.84 -3.77
C ASN A 244 45.83 -33.68 -4.15
N VAL A 245 45.70 -34.50 -5.19
CA VAL A 245 46.79 -35.35 -5.72
C VAL A 245 47.02 -35.00 -7.18
N THR A 246 48.23 -34.59 -7.52
CA THR A 246 48.61 -34.26 -8.90
C THR A 246 49.81 -35.10 -9.33
N THR A 247 49.88 -35.44 -10.62
CA THR A 247 51.04 -36.15 -11.20
C THR A 247 51.89 -35.17 -11.99
N ARG A 248 53.20 -35.20 -11.78
CA ARG A 248 54.16 -34.39 -12.53
C ARG A 248 55.27 -35.27 -13.08
N LYS A 249 55.85 -34.89 -14.23
CA LYS A 249 57.07 -35.52 -14.75
C LYS A 249 58.24 -34.58 -14.56
N ILE A 250 59.31 -35.06 -13.92
CA ILE A 250 60.60 -34.37 -13.87
C ILE A 250 61.52 -35.09 -14.87
N GLY A 251 61.71 -34.50 -16.04
CA GLY A 251 62.39 -35.15 -17.15
C GLY A 251 61.63 -36.41 -17.62
N SER A 252 62.24 -37.58 -17.40
CA SER A 252 61.65 -38.89 -17.74
C SER A 252 61.02 -39.62 -16.55
N VAL A 253 61.18 -39.12 -15.32
CA VAL A 253 60.68 -39.79 -14.11
C VAL A 253 59.31 -39.21 -13.73
N PRO A 254 58.25 -40.03 -13.66
CA PRO A 254 56.98 -39.60 -13.09
C PRO A 254 57.09 -39.52 -11.56
N ILE A 255 56.51 -38.47 -10.99
CA ILE A 255 56.34 -38.25 -9.56
C ILE A 255 54.88 -37.90 -9.25
N ILE A 256 54.49 -38.14 -8.02
CA ILE A 256 53.17 -37.75 -7.48
C ILE A 256 53.40 -36.64 -6.45
N GLU A 257 52.63 -35.57 -6.55
CA GLU A 257 52.62 -34.46 -5.60
C GLU A 257 51.30 -34.49 -4.83
N LEU A 258 51.38 -34.61 -3.51
CA LEU A 258 50.24 -34.51 -2.60
C LEU A 258 50.22 -33.08 -2.05
N VAL A 259 49.16 -32.33 -2.34
CA VAL A 259 48.94 -31.02 -1.72
C VAL A 259 48.38 -31.25 -0.33
N VAL A 260 49.17 -30.93 0.69
CA VAL A 260 48.85 -31.22 2.08
C VAL A 260 48.51 -29.95 2.85
N THR A 261 47.53 -30.06 3.75
CA THR A 261 47.09 -29.02 4.68
C THR A 261 47.08 -29.54 6.12
#